data_AF-D5C0H3-F1
#
_entry.id   AF-D5C0H3-F1
#
_cell.length_a   1.000
_cell.length_b   1.000
_cell.length_c   1.000
_cell.angle_alpha   90.00
_cell.angle_beta   90.00
_cell.angle_gamma   90.00
#
_symmetry.space_group_name_H-M   'P 1'
#
loop_
_entity.id
_entity.type
_entity.pdbx_description
1 polymer ?
#
loop_
_entity_poly.entity_id
_entity_poly.type
_entity_poly.pdbx_seq_one_letter_code
_entity_poly.pdbx_strand_id
1 'polypeptide(L)'
;MGPINIRPCCLGLFFPIRAGFFFIIFLLLAACESKPPDFPKPSPPTPEEKLIDKGRDIFFNETFNGNGRTCSTCHRAEANFTIDPEFISTLPDSDPLFVAEFNPNLSENFENPKLMRQFGLIVENLDGFGDLENVFVLRGALPTLALPTSVESPEGPRLGWSGDGSPREGTLKLFAIGAVIQHFTKTLNRTPDIDFRLPTEDELVALEAFQRALGRQKDLSLPLPLKGTVANRGQEIFLDDTVGKCNICHQNAGANARLGGQDVGNANFNTGVESFTDREATYGDELVPPDDGFGTPGDGTFNTPPLVEAADTAPFFHNHVIDTLEGAVAFYNSEAFNNSPAGQILASRDPKGVGIQLNGNQVVAVSAFLRVINALENIRLSIELIEGAMGRHFAIFGDFDEQLRIANFEIEDAVMVLAESDLHPQAVADLNSAYNLIEQVRGNAALKHLMVDAIGELRDARDDLARSY
;
A
#
# COMPACT_ATOMS: atom_id res chain seq x y z
N MET A 1 0.83 19.72 49.56
CA MET A 1 0.02 20.96 49.48
C MET A 1 0.92 22.08 48.98
N GLY A 2 0.79 22.41 47.70
CA GLY A 2 1.39 23.56 47.02
C GLY A 2 0.36 24.05 46.00
N PRO A 3 0.22 25.36 45.78
CA PRO A 3 -1.04 25.94 45.30
C PRO A 3 -1.21 25.83 43.79
N ILE A 4 -2.47 25.60 43.44
CA ILE A 4 -3.07 25.65 42.11
C ILE A 4 -2.90 27.07 41.55
N ASN A 5 -2.29 27.19 40.37
CA ASN A 5 -2.19 28.46 39.66
C ASN A 5 -3.34 28.57 38.64
N ILE A 6 -4.45 29.17 39.10
CA ILE A 6 -5.59 29.56 38.26
C ILE A 6 -5.19 30.85 37.54
N ARG A 7 -5.05 30.81 36.21
CA ARG A 7 -4.95 32.04 35.40
C ARG A 7 -6.35 32.63 35.18
N PRO A 8 -6.48 33.97 35.17
CA PRO A 8 -7.72 34.64 35.51
C PRO A 8 -8.68 34.77 34.33
N CYS A 9 -9.95 34.53 34.65
CA CYS A 9 -11.12 34.93 33.88
C CYS A 9 -11.16 36.45 33.69
N CYS A 10 -11.68 36.88 32.54
CA CYS A 10 -11.87 38.28 32.16
C CYS A 10 -12.56 39.10 33.27
N LEU A 11 -11.89 40.11 33.81
CA LEU A 11 -12.48 41.07 34.75
C LEU A 11 -12.86 42.35 34.01
N GLY A 12 -14.15 42.51 33.71
CA GLY A 12 -14.71 43.77 33.21
C GLY A 12 -14.91 44.77 34.35
N LEU A 13 -14.18 45.89 34.33
CA LEU A 13 -14.41 47.02 35.22
C LEU A 13 -15.54 47.90 34.65
N PHE A 14 -16.65 48.02 35.38
CA PHE A 14 -17.74 48.95 35.10
C PHE A 14 -17.55 50.26 35.89
N PHE A 15 -17.57 51.39 35.20
CA PHE A 15 -17.80 52.72 35.79
C PHE A 15 -19.11 53.29 35.23
N PRO A 16 -20.02 53.83 36.07
CA PRO A 16 -21.20 54.53 35.57
C PRO A 16 -20.91 56.04 35.53
N ILE A 17 -21.05 56.66 34.35
CA ILE A 17 -21.24 58.11 34.24
C ILE A 17 -22.44 58.38 33.33
N ARG A 18 -23.33 59.23 33.84
CA ARG A 18 -24.59 59.68 33.23
C ARG A 18 -24.36 60.56 31.99
N ALA A 19 -25.37 60.49 31.12
CA ALA A 19 -25.81 61.47 30.12
C ALA A 19 -25.12 61.44 28.74
N GLY A 20 -25.76 60.71 27.84
CA GLY A 20 -26.12 61.18 26.49
C GLY A 20 -24.99 61.29 25.48
N PHE A 21 -24.68 60.19 24.79
CA PHE A 21 -24.28 60.16 23.38
C PHE A 21 -24.29 58.69 22.90
N PHE A 22 -24.82 58.43 21.70
CA PHE A 22 -24.83 57.10 21.07
C PHE A 22 -23.38 56.59 20.94
N PHE A 23 -23.05 55.45 21.55
CA PHE A 23 -21.75 54.79 21.38
C PHE A 23 -21.95 53.44 20.70
N ILE A 24 -21.42 53.31 19.49
CA ILE A 24 -21.23 52.03 18.81
C ILE A 24 -20.13 51.29 19.58
N ILE A 25 -20.47 50.15 20.18
CA ILE A 25 -19.51 49.26 20.82
C ILE A 25 -18.78 48.50 19.71
N PHE A 26 -17.53 48.89 19.42
CA PHE A 26 -16.60 48.03 18.71
C PHE A 26 -16.07 47.01 19.71
N LEU A 27 -16.54 45.75 19.63
CA LEU A 27 -15.81 44.62 20.21
C LEU A 27 -14.54 44.43 19.38
N LEU A 28 -13.42 44.98 19.84
CA LEU A 28 -12.10 44.55 19.40
C LEU A 28 -11.88 43.15 19.96
N LEU A 29 -12.23 42.13 19.17
CA LEU A 29 -11.64 40.81 19.30
C LEU A 29 -10.15 40.99 19.01
N ALA A 30 -9.35 41.14 20.06
CA ALA A 30 -7.92 40.98 19.96
C ALA A 30 -7.67 39.53 19.54
N ALA A 31 -7.51 39.30 18.23
CA ALA A 31 -6.93 38.08 17.74
C ALA A 31 -5.59 37.93 18.44
N CYS A 32 -5.45 36.94 19.31
CA CYS A 32 -4.13 36.47 19.71
C CYS A 32 -3.46 36.05 18.41
N GLU A 33 -2.55 36.88 17.91
CA GLU A 33 -1.68 36.55 16.80
C GLU A 33 -0.70 35.48 17.34
N SER A 34 -1.16 34.24 17.37
CA SER A 34 -0.30 33.10 17.65
C SER A 34 0.70 33.05 16.51
N LYS A 35 1.96 33.41 16.81
CA LYS A 35 3.07 33.15 15.88
C LYS A 35 2.93 31.70 15.40
N PRO A 36 2.91 31.44 14.08
CA PRO A 36 2.92 30.07 13.59
C PRO A 36 4.12 29.36 14.25
N PRO A 37 3.95 28.09 14.68
CA PRO A 37 5.01 27.34 15.30
C PRO A 37 6.17 27.31 14.32
N ASP A 38 7.32 27.73 14.81
CA ASP A 38 8.56 27.65 14.08
C ASP A 38 8.96 26.18 14.07
N PHE A 39 8.69 25.49 12.96
CA PHE A 39 9.10 24.11 12.81
C PHE A 39 10.63 24.04 12.76
N PRO A 40 11.23 23.00 13.38
CA PRO A 40 12.67 22.86 13.35
C PRO A 40 13.15 22.85 11.89
N LYS A 41 14.27 23.53 11.63
CA LYS A 41 14.97 23.35 10.37
C LYS A 41 15.39 21.87 10.29
N PRO A 42 15.10 21.16 9.18
CA PRO A 42 15.53 19.78 9.03
C PRO A 42 17.05 19.65 9.25
N SER A 43 17.44 18.57 9.93
CA SER A 43 18.85 18.21 10.05
C SER A 43 19.45 17.94 8.66
N PRO A 44 20.75 18.16 8.45
CA PRO A 44 21.40 17.73 7.22
C PRO A 44 21.22 16.21 7.02
N PRO A 45 20.89 15.74 5.79
CA PRO A 45 20.63 14.34 5.58
C PRO A 45 21.89 13.50 5.77
N THR A 46 21.73 12.35 6.42
CA THR A 46 22.72 11.30 6.57
C THR A 46 23.11 10.71 5.20
N PRO A 47 24.22 9.96 5.09
CA PRO A 47 24.56 9.27 3.85
C PRO A 47 23.48 8.32 3.34
N GLU A 48 22.75 7.66 4.25
CA GLU A 48 21.65 6.76 3.93
C GLU A 48 20.43 7.54 3.40
N GLU A 49 20.04 8.62 4.07
CA GLU A 49 18.95 9.50 3.62
C GLU A 49 19.23 10.09 2.22
N LYS A 50 20.48 10.48 1.93
CA LYS A 50 20.87 10.92 0.57
C LYS A 50 20.74 9.82 -0.48
N LEU A 51 20.97 8.57 -0.08
CA LEU A 51 20.83 7.43 -0.97
C LEU A 51 19.35 7.13 -1.26
N ILE A 52 18.51 7.21 -0.22
CA ILE A 52 17.05 7.12 -0.34
C ILE A 52 16.51 8.24 -1.25
N ASP A 53 16.94 9.49 -1.04
CA ASP A 53 16.54 10.62 -1.88
C ASP A 53 16.91 10.42 -3.35
N LYS A 54 18.11 9.87 -3.63
CA LYS A 54 18.52 9.53 -4.99
C LYS A 54 17.67 8.40 -5.56
N GLY A 55 17.36 7.39 -4.77
CA GLY A 55 16.52 6.27 -5.18
C GLY A 55 15.10 6.71 -5.53
N ARG A 56 14.54 7.60 -4.71
CA ARG A 56 13.25 8.24 -4.95
C ARG A 56 13.23 8.98 -6.28
N ASP A 57 14.22 9.83 -6.55
CA ASP A 57 14.30 10.57 -7.81
C ASP A 57 14.35 9.63 -9.02
N ILE A 58 15.14 8.55 -8.95
CA ILE A 58 15.18 7.53 -10.00
C ILE A 58 13.80 6.85 -10.15
N PHE A 59 13.18 6.44 -9.05
CA PHE A 59 11.90 5.73 -9.07
C PHE A 59 10.78 6.53 -9.74
N PHE A 60 10.70 7.83 -9.44
CA PHE A 60 9.64 8.69 -9.95
C PHE A 60 9.95 9.38 -11.28
N ASN A 61 11.23 9.62 -11.60
CA ASN A 61 11.60 10.49 -12.73
C ASN A 61 12.51 9.85 -13.79
N GLU A 62 13.23 8.77 -13.49
CA GLU A 62 14.15 8.17 -14.47
C GLU A 62 13.39 7.27 -15.45
N THR A 63 13.59 7.54 -16.74
CA THR A 63 12.98 6.81 -17.86
C THR A 63 13.97 5.84 -18.50
N PHE A 64 15.22 5.84 -18.06
CA PHE A 64 16.31 5.04 -18.56
C PHE A 64 16.48 5.15 -20.09
N ASN A 65 16.27 6.35 -20.65
CA ASN A 65 16.24 6.58 -22.10
C ASN A 65 15.28 5.63 -22.84
N GLY A 66 14.21 5.18 -22.19
CA GLY A 66 13.26 4.21 -22.69
C GLY A 66 12.06 4.84 -23.42
N ASN A 67 10.91 4.17 -23.30
CA ASN A 67 9.63 4.54 -23.90
C ASN A 67 8.86 5.65 -23.15
N GLY A 68 9.45 6.21 -22.09
CA GLY A 68 8.86 7.28 -21.28
C GLY A 68 8.19 6.80 -19.98
N ARG A 69 8.05 5.49 -19.76
CA ARG A 69 7.65 4.95 -18.46
C ARG A 69 8.72 5.21 -17.40
N THR A 70 8.30 5.24 -16.15
CA THR A 70 9.08 5.28 -14.91
C THR A 70 8.60 4.14 -13.99
N CYS A 71 9.28 3.86 -12.87
CA CYS A 71 8.77 2.86 -11.92
C CYS A 71 7.39 3.27 -11.39
N SER A 72 7.19 4.57 -11.16
CA SER A 72 5.91 5.16 -10.73
C SER A 72 4.82 5.15 -11.79
N THR A 73 5.06 4.66 -13.01
CA THR A 73 3.96 4.49 -13.98
C THR A 73 2.97 3.41 -13.50
N CYS A 74 3.47 2.33 -12.91
CA CYS A 74 2.66 1.21 -12.39
C CYS A 74 2.65 1.12 -10.85
N HIS A 75 3.64 1.70 -10.17
CA HIS A 75 3.72 1.72 -8.71
C HIS A 75 3.41 3.13 -8.17
N ARG A 76 2.12 3.46 -8.07
CA ARG A 76 1.67 4.82 -7.72
C ARG A 76 1.78 5.07 -6.22
N ALA A 77 2.48 6.13 -5.81
CA ALA A 77 2.58 6.48 -4.39
C ALA A 77 1.21 6.82 -3.79
N GLU A 78 0.29 7.33 -4.62
CA GLU A 78 -1.08 7.67 -4.27
C GLU A 78 -2.04 6.47 -4.22
N ALA A 79 -1.54 5.26 -4.52
CA ALA A 79 -2.32 4.02 -4.50
C ALA A 79 -1.49 2.87 -3.91
N ASN A 80 -0.80 3.11 -2.78
CA ASN A 80 0.02 2.14 -2.06
C ASN A 80 1.05 1.37 -2.91
N PHE A 81 1.62 2.06 -3.91
CA PHE A 81 2.56 1.50 -4.89
C PHE A 81 1.97 0.33 -5.71
N THR A 82 0.66 0.36 -5.92
CA THR A 82 -0.11 -0.48 -6.84
C THR A 82 -0.75 0.37 -7.93
N ILE A 83 -1.63 -0.24 -8.74
CA ILE A 83 -2.50 0.45 -9.68
C ILE A 83 -3.75 -0.39 -9.95
N ASP A 84 -4.91 0.26 -9.99
CA ASP A 84 -6.21 -0.38 -10.21
C ASP A 84 -6.96 0.25 -11.42
N PRO A 85 -8.06 -0.36 -11.90
CA PRO A 85 -8.85 0.19 -13.00
C PRO A 85 -9.44 1.59 -12.75
N GLU A 86 -9.82 1.91 -11.51
CA GLU A 86 -10.38 3.21 -11.15
C GLU A 86 -9.32 4.30 -11.33
N PHE A 87 -8.14 4.09 -10.77
CA PHE A 87 -6.99 4.97 -10.94
C PHE A 87 -6.61 5.12 -12.42
N ILE A 88 -6.51 4.01 -13.16
CA ILE A 88 -6.18 4.01 -14.60
C ILE A 88 -7.16 4.86 -15.39
N SER A 89 -8.46 4.85 -15.04
CA SER A 89 -9.49 5.63 -15.71
C SER A 89 -9.32 7.15 -15.58
N THR A 90 -8.54 7.59 -14.58
CA THR A 90 -8.27 9.02 -14.35
C THR A 90 -7.10 9.55 -15.19
N LEU A 91 -6.27 8.66 -15.74
CA LEU A 91 -5.05 9.03 -16.46
C LEU A 91 -5.36 9.58 -17.86
N PRO A 92 -4.60 10.59 -18.33
CA PRO A 92 -4.75 11.07 -19.70
C PRO A 92 -4.31 10.00 -20.71
N ASP A 93 -4.92 9.97 -21.89
CA ASP A 93 -4.54 9.01 -22.96
C ASP A 93 -3.07 9.11 -23.41
N SER A 94 -2.38 10.22 -23.08
CA SER A 94 -0.96 10.42 -23.33
C SER A 94 -0.04 9.89 -22.23
N ASP A 95 -0.59 9.33 -21.14
CA ASP A 95 0.21 8.79 -20.04
C ASP A 95 1.11 7.64 -20.54
N PRO A 96 2.39 7.57 -20.12
CA PRO A 96 3.29 6.48 -20.50
C PRO A 96 2.80 5.07 -20.17
N LEU A 97 1.84 4.91 -19.25
CA LEU A 97 1.14 3.65 -19.04
C LEU A 97 0.53 3.13 -20.35
N PHE A 98 -0.04 4.02 -21.16
CA PHE A 98 -0.70 3.72 -22.43
C PHE A 98 0.23 3.73 -23.65
N VAL A 99 1.56 3.65 -23.46
CA VAL A 99 2.52 3.78 -24.56
C VAL A 99 2.29 2.80 -25.73
N ALA A 100 1.70 1.62 -25.46
CA ALA A 100 1.30 0.66 -26.49
C ALA A 100 0.21 1.20 -27.44
N GLU A 101 -0.63 2.13 -26.98
CA GLU A 101 -1.73 2.70 -27.77
C GLU A 101 -1.24 3.72 -28.81
N PHE A 102 -0.07 4.34 -28.59
CA PHE A 102 0.43 5.43 -29.44
C PHE A 102 1.85 5.25 -29.97
N ASN A 103 2.62 4.25 -29.51
CA ASN A 103 3.91 3.88 -30.10
C ASN A 103 3.73 2.67 -31.06
N PRO A 104 3.87 2.84 -32.38
CA PRO A 104 3.66 1.75 -33.34
C PRO A 104 4.67 0.60 -33.23
N ASN A 105 5.81 0.80 -32.57
CA ASN A 105 6.77 -0.29 -32.33
C ASN A 105 6.41 -1.17 -31.13
N LEU A 106 5.38 -0.79 -30.36
CA LEU A 106 4.91 -1.46 -29.15
C LEU A 106 3.41 -1.78 -29.21
N SER A 107 2.76 -1.63 -30.36
CA SER A 107 1.30 -1.77 -30.49
C SER A 107 0.82 -3.22 -30.43
N GLU A 108 1.72 -4.20 -30.55
CA GLU A 108 1.42 -5.62 -30.51
C GLU A 108 2.39 -6.29 -29.52
N ASN A 109 1.89 -7.21 -28.69
CA ASN A 109 2.69 -8.09 -27.81
C ASN A 109 3.66 -7.39 -26.82
N PHE A 110 3.41 -6.12 -26.49
CA PHE A 110 4.12 -5.39 -25.43
C PHE A 110 3.26 -5.26 -24.17
N GLU A 111 2.03 -4.79 -24.34
CA GLU A 111 1.00 -4.64 -23.31
C GLU A 111 -0.34 -5.01 -23.95
N ASN A 112 -1.35 -5.38 -23.14
CA ASN A 112 -2.73 -5.47 -23.62
C ASN A 112 -3.54 -4.29 -23.06
N PRO A 113 -3.72 -3.18 -23.82
CA PRO A 113 -4.40 -1.99 -23.30
C PRO A 113 -5.83 -2.25 -22.82
N LYS A 114 -6.56 -3.18 -23.46
CA LYS A 114 -7.93 -3.51 -23.07
C LYS A 114 -7.95 -4.19 -21.70
N LEU A 115 -7.08 -5.16 -21.47
CA LEU A 115 -7.00 -5.88 -20.19
C LEU A 115 -6.40 -5.00 -19.09
N MET A 116 -5.40 -4.19 -19.41
CA MET A 116 -4.81 -3.22 -18.49
C MET A 116 -5.85 -2.20 -18.02
N ARG A 117 -6.63 -1.60 -18.94
CA ARG A 117 -7.69 -0.64 -18.56
C ARG A 117 -8.85 -1.30 -17.81
N GLN A 118 -9.23 -2.51 -18.19
CA GLN A 118 -10.39 -3.19 -17.61
C GLN A 118 -10.09 -3.80 -16.23
N PHE A 119 -8.88 -4.32 -16.03
CA PHE A 119 -8.53 -5.14 -14.87
C PHE A 119 -7.29 -4.64 -14.11
N GLY A 120 -6.55 -3.65 -14.60
CA GLY A 120 -5.31 -3.22 -13.96
C GLY A 120 -4.20 -4.26 -14.03
N LEU A 121 -4.25 -5.15 -15.03
CA LEU A 121 -3.25 -6.20 -15.23
C LEU A 121 -2.19 -5.78 -16.24
N ILE A 122 -0.94 -6.05 -15.90
CA ILE A 122 0.24 -5.75 -16.70
C ILE A 122 0.75 -7.05 -17.33
N VAL A 123 1.13 -6.99 -18.61
CA VAL A 123 1.78 -8.11 -19.30
C VAL A 123 3.19 -8.34 -18.75
N GLU A 124 3.48 -9.57 -18.35
CA GLU A 124 4.82 -9.99 -17.91
C GLU A 124 5.33 -11.20 -18.71
N ASN A 125 6.60 -11.18 -19.14
CA ASN A 125 7.25 -12.23 -19.92
C ASN A 125 8.33 -12.95 -19.08
N LEU A 126 7.88 -13.66 -18.05
CA LEU A 126 8.74 -14.24 -17.00
C LEU A 126 9.73 -15.28 -17.53
N ASP A 127 9.29 -16.04 -18.52
CA ASP A 127 10.07 -17.11 -19.16
C ASP A 127 10.90 -16.64 -20.37
N GLY A 128 10.95 -15.31 -20.58
CA GLY A 128 11.72 -14.66 -21.62
C GLY A 128 10.90 -14.23 -22.84
N PHE A 129 11.61 -13.62 -23.81
CA PHE A 129 10.98 -12.85 -24.90
C PHE A 129 10.91 -13.61 -26.24
N GLY A 130 11.04 -14.93 -26.24
CA GLY A 130 11.14 -15.74 -27.46
C GLY A 130 9.82 -15.90 -28.23
N ASP A 131 8.69 -15.85 -27.54
CA ASP A 131 7.35 -16.03 -28.09
C ASP A 131 6.35 -15.13 -27.34
N LEU A 132 6.38 -13.82 -27.66
CA LEU A 132 5.60 -12.81 -26.94
C LEU A 132 4.09 -12.93 -27.17
N GLU A 133 3.66 -13.60 -28.23
CA GLU A 133 2.25 -13.78 -28.58
C GLU A 133 1.60 -14.89 -27.73
N ASN A 134 2.37 -15.91 -27.34
CA ASN A 134 1.83 -17.10 -26.66
C ASN A 134 2.39 -17.33 -25.25
N VAL A 135 3.53 -16.72 -24.91
CA VAL A 135 4.22 -16.92 -23.62
C VAL A 135 4.30 -15.60 -22.87
N PHE A 136 3.24 -15.33 -22.11
CA PHE A 136 3.13 -14.19 -21.20
C PHE A 136 2.12 -14.51 -20.10
N VAL A 137 2.16 -13.73 -19.02
CA VAL A 137 1.13 -13.71 -17.96
C VAL A 137 0.59 -12.30 -17.79
N LEU A 138 -0.53 -12.18 -17.08
CA LEU A 138 -1.18 -10.90 -16.78
C LEU A 138 -1.31 -10.76 -15.27
N ARG A 139 -0.59 -9.80 -14.69
CA ARG A 139 -0.46 -9.65 -13.25
C ARG A 139 -0.76 -8.24 -12.76
N GLY A 140 -1.36 -8.15 -11.58
CA GLY A 140 -1.51 -6.90 -10.84
C GLY A 140 -0.16 -6.40 -10.34
N ALA A 141 0.01 -5.09 -10.22
CA ALA A 141 1.21 -4.52 -9.63
C ALA A 141 1.23 -4.79 -8.11
N LEU A 142 2.20 -5.57 -7.64
CA LEU A 142 2.40 -5.78 -6.20
C LEU A 142 2.86 -4.49 -5.49
N PRO A 143 2.37 -4.21 -4.28
CA PRO A 143 2.89 -3.12 -3.46
C PRO A 143 4.40 -3.28 -3.24
N THR A 144 5.17 -2.19 -3.40
CA THR A 144 6.59 -2.13 -3.00
C THR A 144 6.77 -1.66 -1.56
N LEU A 145 5.74 -1.82 -0.73
CA LEU A 145 5.75 -1.46 0.68
C LEU A 145 6.31 -2.59 1.54
N ALA A 146 6.98 -2.23 2.65
CA ALA A 146 7.40 -3.16 3.69
C ALA A 146 8.33 -4.29 3.24
N LEU A 147 9.09 -4.07 2.16
CA LEU A 147 10.02 -5.06 1.60
C LEU A 147 11.00 -5.64 2.62
N PRO A 148 11.56 -4.89 3.61
CA PRO A 148 12.47 -5.46 4.61
C PRO A 148 11.91 -6.65 5.39
N THR A 149 10.59 -6.76 5.49
CA THR A 149 9.90 -7.82 6.24
C THR A 149 9.08 -8.75 5.35
N SER A 150 8.83 -8.38 4.10
CA SER A 150 7.88 -9.08 3.24
C SER A 150 8.51 -10.05 2.23
N VAL A 151 9.84 -10.01 2.06
CA VAL A 151 10.51 -10.75 0.98
C VAL A 151 11.54 -11.76 1.47
N GLU A 152 11.89 -11.75 2.76
CA GLU A 152 12.98 -12.56 3.30
C GLU A 152 12.65 -14.07 3.24
N SER A 153 13.50 -14.86 2.58
CA SER A 153 13.37 -16.33 2.57
C SER A 153 14.73 -17.02 2.69
N PRO A 154 14.79 -18.30 3.10
CA PRO A 154 16.02 -19.08 3.15
C PRO A 154 16.76 -19.22 1.81
N GLU A 155 16.05 -19.06 0.70
CA GLU A 155 16.58 -19.18 -0.67
C GLU A 155 17.00 -17.81 -1.25
N GLY A 156 16.91 -16.74 -0.44
CA GLY A 156 17.09 -15.35 -0.83
C GLY A 156 15.75 -14.60 -0.92
N PRO A 157 15.78 -13.26 -1.02
CA PRO A 157 14.60 -12.45 -1.28
C PRO A 157 13.72 -12.98 -2.40
N ARG A 158 12.42 -13.12 -2.13
CA ARG A 158 11.38 -13.46 -3.12
C ARG A 158 10.63 -12.20 -3.51
N LEU A 159 10.71 -11.84 -4.79
CA LEU A 159 10.06 -10.68 -5.38
C LEU A 159 9.15 -11.12 -6.53
N GLY A 160 8.18 -10.29 -6.88
CA GLY A 160 7.15 -10.66 -7.84
C GLY A 160 6.15 -11.68 -7.27
N TRP A 161 5.11 -11.97 -8.04
CA TRP A 161 4.03 -12.84 -7.62
C TRP A 161 4.43 -14.29 -7.50
N SER A 162 5.55 -14.74 -8.07
CA SER A 162 6.02 -16.14 -8.00
C SER A 162 7.45 -16.26 -7.48
N GLY A 163 8.05 -15.20 -6.90
CA GLY A 163 9.48 -15.19 -6.56
C GLY A 163 10.38 -15.05 -7.79
N ASP A 164 9.78 -14.77 -8.94
CA ASP A 164 10.34 -14.59 -10.28
C ASP A 164 11.02 -13.24 -10.48
N GLY A 165 10.79 -12.29 -9.58
CA GLY A 165 11.41 -10.97 -9.63
C GLY A 165 12.91 -10.95 -9.32
N SER A 166 13.48 -12.05 -8.84
CA SER A 166 14.89 -12.11 -8.46
C SER A 166 15.51 -13.49 -8.69
N PRO A 167 15.48 -14.01 -9.94
CA PRO A 167 15.94 -15.35 -10.21
C PRO A 167 17.45 -15.45 -9.93
N ARG A 168 17.85 -16.55 -9.28
CA ARG A 168 19.24 -16.99 -9.00
C ARG A 168 19.96 -16.31 -7.82
N GLU A 169 20.13 -14.98 -7.83
CA GLU A 169 20.90 -14.27 -6.79
C GLU A 169 20.05 -13.54 -5.75
N GLY A 170 18.72 -13.44 -5.96
CA GLY A 170 17.78 -13.01 -4.93
C GLY A 170 17.94 -11.54 -4.50
N THR A 171 18.12 -10.58 -5.41
CA THR A 171 18.27 -9.16 -5.00
C THR A 171 17.22 -8.25 -5.65
N LEU A 172 16.82 -7.20 -4.93
CA LEU A 172 15.99 -6.11 -5.46
C LEU A 172 16.61 -5.46 -6.70
N LYS A 173 17.94 -5.44 -6.79
CA LYS A 173 18.68 -4.90 -7.93
C LYS A 173 18.37 -5.66 -9.23
N LEU A 174 18.33 -7.00 -9.17
CA LEU A 174 18.00 -7.79 -10.36
C LEU A 174 16.55 -7.58 -10.80
N PHE A 175 15.64 -7.34 -9.85
CA PHE A 175 14.25 -7.03 -10.18
C PHE A 175 14.13 -5.72 -10.96
N ALA A 176 14.82 -4.66 -10.51
CA ALA A 176 14.83 -3.38 -11.22
C ALA A 176 15.41 -3.50 -12.64
N ILE A 177 16.47 -4.30 -12.85
CA ILE A 177 17.01 -4.57 -14.19
C ILE A 177 15.96 -5.27 -15.07
N GLY A 178 15.32 -6.31 -14.56
CA GLY A 178 14.27 -7.05 -15.27
C GLY A 178 13.11 -6.15 -15.68
N ALA A 179 12.65 -5.31 -14.75
CA ALA A 179 11.58 -4.34 -15.00
C ALA A 179 11.94 -3.35 -16.11
N VAL A 180 13.19 -2.83 -16.13
CA VAL A 180 13.66 -1.94 -17.21
C VAL A 180 13.67 -2.66 -18.56
N ILE A 181 14.23 -3.88 -18.63
CA ILE A 181 14.27 -4.66 -19.88
C ILE A 181 12.87 -4.95 -20.40
N GLN A 182 11.94 -5.32 -19.50
CA GLN A 182 10.60 -5.73 -19.86
C GLN A 182 9.72 -4.54 -20.28
N HIS A 183 9.69 -3.47 -19.47
CA HIS A 183 8.66 -2.43 -19.56
C HIS A 183 9.13 -1.08 -20.12
N PHE A 184 10.44 -0.81 -20.21
CA PHE A 184 10.93 0.51 -20.64
C PHE A 184 11.36 0.54 -22.11
N THR A 185 11.27 -0.60 -22.79
CA THR A 185 11.75 -0.76 -24.16
C THR A 185 11.00 0.09 -25.18
N LYS A 186 11.72 0.68 -26.15
CA LYS A 186 11.14 1.43 -27.28
C LYS A 186 10.62 0.54 -28.41
N THR A 187 11.16 -0.67 -28.55
CA THR A 187 10.75 -1.69 -29.52
C THR A 187 10.75 -3.08 -28.87
N LEU A 188 10.12 -4.08 -29.47
CA LEU A 188 10.11 -5.46 -28.93
C LEU A 188 11.50 -6.14 -28.95
N ASN A 189 12.50 -5.57 -29.62
CA ASN A 189 13.87 -6.11 -29.65
C ASN A 189 14.56 -6.05 -28.29
N ARG A 190 14.14 -5.13 -27.41
CA ARG A 190 14.65 -4.98 -26.03
C ARG A 190 16.18 -4.92 -25.96
N THR A 191 16.80 -4.18 -26.88
CA THR A 191 18.25 -4.08 -26.98
C THR A 191 18.79 -2.95 -26.09
N PRO A 192 19.65 -3.26 -25.10
CA PRO A 192 20.31 -2.23 -24.29
C PRO A 192 21.07 -1.21 -25.15
N ASP A 193 21.06 0.05 -24.70
CA ASP A 193 21.59 1.25 -25.34
C ASP A 193 20.96 1.63 -26.69
N ILE A 194 19.96 0.88 -27.16
CA ILE A 194 19.12 1.22 -28.31
C ILE A 194 17.70 1.54 -27.84
N ASP A 195 17.08 0.58 -27.17
CA ASP A 195 15.70 0.66 -26.72
C ASP A 195 15.57 1.28 -25.33
N PHE A 196 16.57 1.09 -24.47
CA PHE A 196 16.68 1.62 -23.10
C PHE A 196 18.16 1.54 -22.66
N ARG A 197 18.55 2.31 -21.65
CA ARG A 197 19.82 2.17 -20.94
C ARG A 197 19.60 1.27 -19.73
N LEU A 198 20.56 0.40 -19.40
CA LEU A 198 20.50 -0.34 -18.14
C LEU A 198 20.79 0.58 -16.94
N PRO A 199 20.13 0.38 -15.77
CA PRO A 199 20.52 1.04 -14.54
C PRO A 199 21.99 0.76 -14.20
N THR A 200 22.69 1.78 -13.69
CA THR A 200 24.04 1.63 -13.14
C THR A 200 23.98 1.02 -11.74
N GLU A 201 25.10 0.47 -11.26
CA GLU A 201 25.17 -0.08 -9.90
C GLU A 201 24.80 0.96 -8.82
N ASP A 202 25.25 2.20 -8.99
CA ASP A 202 24.93 3.30 -8.06
C ASP A 202 23.45 3.71 -8.10
N GLU A 203 22.75 3.46 -9.22
CA GLU A 203 21.30 3.67 -9.33
C GLU A 203 20.53 2.52 -8.70
N LEU A 204 20.99 1.28 -8.90
CA LEU A 204 20.38 0.09 -8.30
C LEU A 204 20.49 0.08 -6.78
N VAL A 205 21.65 0.48 -6.23
CA VAL A 205 21.84 0.65 -4.77
C VAL A 205 20.92 1.74 -4.22
N ALA A 206 20.72 2.82 -4.96
CA ALA A 206 19.83 3.91 -4.55
C ALA A 206 18.35 3.49 -4.59
N LEU A 207 17.92 2.85 -5.67
CA LEU A 207 16.57 2.28 -5.82
C LEU A 207 16.27 1.29 -4.70
N GLU A 208 17.17 0.36 -4.42
CA GLU A 208 17.00 -0.59 -3.32
C GLU A 208 16.85 0.11 -1.97
N ALA A 209 17.65 1.15 -1.69
CA ALA A 209 17.54 1.92 -0.45
C ALA A 209 16.18 2.61 -0.32
N PHE A 210 15.69 3.23 -1.40
CA PHE A 210 14.37 3.85 -1.41
C PHE A 210 13.25 2.83 -1.22
N GLN A 211 13.22 1.76 -2.02
CA GLN A 211 12.17 0.75 -1.94
C GLN A 211 12.12 0.05 -0.57
N ARG A 212 13.28 -0.17 0.06
CA ARG A 212 13.33 -0.74 1.43
C ARG A 212 12.88 0.25 2.52
N ALA A 213 13.01 1.54 2.29
CA ALA A 213 12.55 2.57 3.23
C ALA A 213 11.01 2.75 3.22
N LEU A 214 10.32 2.22 2.20
CA LEU A 214 8.87 2.36 2.06
C LEU A 214 8.10 1.44 3.01
N GLY A 215 7.02 1.98 3.58
CA GLY A 215 6.11 1.25 4.47
C GLY A 215 6.74 0.86 5.80
N ARG A 216 6.05 -0.02 6.53
CA ARG A 216 6.50 -0.52 7.83
C ARG A 216 7.87 -1.20 7.74
N GLN A 217 8.66 -1.00 8.79
CA GLN A 217 10.01 -1.58 8.92
C GLN A 217 10.04 -2.83 9.80
N LYS A 218 8.88 -3.22 10.36
CA LYS A 218 8.67 -4.38 11.24
C LYS A 218 7.26 -4.91 11.02
N ASP A 219 7.07 -6.23 11.14
CA ASP A 219 5.74 -6.82 11.24
C ASP A 219 5.06 -6.42 12.56
N LEU A 220 3.73 -6.50 12.58
CA LEU A 220 2.94 -6.37 13.78
C LEU A 220 3.33 -7.44 14.81
N SER A 221 2.94 -7.22 16.07
CA SER A 221 2.95 -8.27 17.09
C SER A 221 1.51 -8.56 17.47
N LEU A 222 0.91 -9.56 16.82
CA LEU A 222 -0.46 -9.97 17.11
C LEU A 222 -0.50 -10.84 18.40
N PRO A 223 -1.57 -10.75 19.21
CA PRO A 223 -2.75 -9.91 19.03
C PRO A 223 -2.55 -8.44 19.46
N LEU A 224 -3.18 -7.52 18.73
CA LEU A 224 -3.33 -6.11 19.07
C LEU A 224 -4.51 -5.87 20.01
N PRO A 225 -4.47 -4.83 20.87
CA PRO A 225 -5.55 -4.44 21.78
C PRO A 225 -6.63 -3.63 21.04
N LEU A 226 -7.23 -4.24 20.02
CA LEU A 226 -8.24 -3.60 19.17
C LEU A 226 -9.48 -3.20 19.98
N LYS A 227 -10.15 -2.14 19.55
CA LYS A 227 -11.51 -1.80 19.97
C LYS A 227 -12.50 -2.37 18.94
N GLY A 228 -13.79 -2.40 19.29
CA GLY A 228 -14.83 -3.01 18.46
C GLY A 228 -14.92 -4.53 18.59
N THR A 229 -16.14 -5.06 18.69
CA THR A 229 -16.35 -6.51 18.91
C THR A 229 -16.06 -7.34 17.65
N VAL A 230 -16.35 -6.79 16.47
CA VAL A 230 -16.22 -7.50 15.19
C VAL A 230 -14.76 -7.68 14.79
N ALA A 231 -13.96 -6.62 14.83
CA ALA A 231 -12.52 -6.68 14.54
C ALA A 231 -11.75 -7.56 15.53
N ASN A 232 -12.06 -7.48 16.84
CA ASN A 232 -11.48 -8.40 17.83
C ASN A 232 -11.81 -9.86 17.51
N ARG A 233 -13.06 -10.16 17.14
CA ARG A 233 -13.45 -11.50 16.73
C ARG A 233 -12.73 -11.95 15.45
N GLY A 234 -12.51 -11.03 14.50
CA GLY A 234 -11.72 -11.28 13.31
C GLY A 234 -10.28 -11.68 13.61
N GLN A 235 -9.63 -10.93 14.50
CA GLN A 235 -8.28 -11.25 14.97
C GLN A 235 -8.20 -12.62 15.64
N GLU A 236 -9.18 -12.97 16.48
CA GLU A 236 -9.25 -14.30 17.10
C GLU A 236 -9.32 -15.40 16.03
N ILE A 237 -10.16 -15.24 15.00
CA ILE A 237 -10.31 -16.21 13.92
C ILE A 237 -9.03 -16.30 13.08
N PHE A 238 -8.42 -15.16 12.76
CA PHE A 238 -7.19 -15.06 11.98
C PHE A 238 -6.03 -15.83 12.64
N LEU A 239 -5.91 -15.72 13.96
CA LEU A 239 -4.88 -16.38 14.78
C LEU A 239 -5.20 -17.83 15.15
N ASP A 240 -6.42 -18.31 14.88
CA ASP A 240 -6.85 -19.66 15.25
C ASP A 240 -6.46 -20.68 14.16
N ASP A 241 -5.49 -21.54 14.49
CA ASP A 241 -4.97 -22.62 13.64
C ASP A 241 -5.99 -23.76 13.35
N THR A 242 -7.19 -23.69 13.91
CA THR A 242 -8.29 -24.65 13.69
C THR A 242 -9.48 -24.04 12.94
N VAL A 243 -9.56 -22.71 12.85
CA VAL A 243 -10.68 -22.00 12.22
C VAL A 243 -10.22 -21.22 10.99
N GLY A 244 -9.52 -20.10 11.19
CA GLY A 244 -9.11 -19.22 10.09
C GLY A 244 -7.80 -19.67 9.44
N LYS A 245 -6.85 -20.17 10.24
CA LYS A 245 -5.54 -20.66 9.77
C LYS A 245 -4.70 -19.62 9.00
N CYS A 246 -5.14 -18.36 8.97
CA CYS A 246 -4.53 -17.30 8.17
C CYS A 246 -3.09 -17.03 8.62
N ASN A 247 -2.87 -17.02 9.93
CA ASN A 247 -1.57 -16.74 10.55
C ASN A 247 -0.50 -17.83 10.30
N ILE A 248 -0.87 -18.97 9.70
CA ILE A 248 0.07 -20.02 9.28
C ILE A 248 0.88 -19.55 8.08
N CYS A 249 0.25 -18.87 7.12
CA CYS A 249 0.93 -18.33 5.94
C CYS A 249 1.21 -16.83 6.06
N HIS A 250 0.35 -16.09 6.76
CA HIS A 250 0.45 -14.65 6.98
C HIS A 250 0.77 -14.34 8.45
N GLN A 251 1.95 -14.77 8.91
CA GLN A 251 2.36 -14.58 10.30
C GLN A 251 2.32 -13.09 10.67
N ASN A 252 1.62 -12.76 11.75
CA ASN A 252 1.40 -11.38 12.19
C ASN A 252 0.75 -10.47 11.12
N ALA A 253 -0.05 -11.05 10.21
CA ALA A 253 -0.56 -10.38 9.02
C ALA A 253 0.54 -9.89 8.05
N GLY A 254 1.79 -10.33 8.22
CA GLY A 254 2.88 -10.11 7.28
C GLY A 254 2.90 -11.15 6.16
N ALA A 255 4.02 -11.22 5.46
CA ALA A 255 4.22 -12.07 4.28
C ALA A 255 4.93 -13.42 4.60
N ASN A 256 5.30 -13.63 5.87
CA ASN A 256 6.11 -14.77 6.31
C ASN A 256 5.24 -15.92 6.83
N ALA A 257 5.63 -17.16 6.56
CA ALA A 257 4.88 -18.36 6.93
C ALA A 257 5.55 -19.16 8.05
N ARG A 258 4.73 -19.84 8.86
CA ARG A 258 5.17 -20.83 9.85
C ARG A 258 4.57 -22.21 9.57
N LEU A 259 5.37 -23.08 8.98
CA LEU A 259 4.95 -24.44 8.61
C LEU A 259 5.53 -25.47 9.58
N GLY A 260 4.68 -26.28 10.20
CA GLY A 260 5.13 -27.33 11.13
C GLY A 260 5.84 -26.77 12.38
N GLY A 261 5.52 -25.53 12.78
CA GLY A 261 6.15 -24.83 13.88
C GLY A 261 7.50 -24.18 13.55
N GLN A 262 8.00 -24.34 12.32
CA GLN A 262 9.21 -23.67 11.84
C GLN A 262 8.85 -22.40 11.08
N ASP A 263 9.57 -21.33 11.35
CA ASP A 263 9.56 -20.14 10.50
C ASP A 263 10.28 -20.47 9.19
N VAL A 264 9.57 -20.31 8.06
CA VAL A 264 10.12 -20.56 6.73
C VAL A 264 10.33 -19.27 5.93
N GLY A 265 10.13 -18.11 6.57
CA GLY A 265 10.12 -16.80 5.91
C GLY A 265 9.01 -16.69 4.88
N ASN A 266 9.21 -15.81 3.92
CA ASN A 266 8.35 -15.63 2.79
C ASN A 266 8.43 -16.83 1.83
N ALA A 267 7.27 -17.37 1.46
CA ALA A 267 7.15 -18.62 0.73
C ALA A 267 6.03 -18.57 -0.30
N ASN A 268 6.18 -19.39 -1.35
CA ASN A 268 5.18 -19.54 -2.37
C ASN A 268 4.20 -20.67 -2.03
N PHE A 269 2.93 -20.48 -2.38
CA PHE A 269 1.88 -21.48 -2.24
C PHE A 269 1.01 -21.54 -3.48
N ASN A 270 0.54 -22.75 -3.81
CA ASN A 270 -0.57 -22.91 -4.74
C ASN A 270 -1.88 -22.90 -3.95
N THR A 271 -2.57 -21.76 -3.98
CA THR A 271 -3.86 -21.55 -3.32
C THR A 271 -5.05 -21.91 -4.22
N GLY A 272 -4.83 -22.32 -5.47
CA GLY A 272 -5.90 -22.66 -6.41
C GLY A 272 -6.64 -21.47 -7.01
N VAL A 273 -6.12 -20.24 -6.88
CA VAL A 273 -6.75 -19.02 -7.43
C VAL A 273 -6.98 -19.12 -8.94
N GLU A 274 -6.05 -19.70 -9.68
CA GLU A 274 -6.19 -19.93 -11.13
C GLU A 274 -7.29 -20.92 -11.49
N SER A 275 -7.77 -21.71 -10.52
CA SER A 275 -8.92 -22.62 -10.67
C SER A 275 -10.21 -22.04 -10.06
N PHE A 276 -10.19 -20.80 -9.56
CA PHE A 276 -11.32 -20.22 -8.83
C PHE A 276 -12.53 -19.92 -9.71
N THR A 277 -12.27 -19.49 -10.93
CA THR A 277 -13.31 -19.15 -11.90
C THR A 277 -13.10 -19.98 -13.14
N ASP A 278 -14.18 -20.37 -13.81
CA ASP A 278 -14.14 -20.83 -15.20
C ASP A 278 -13.85 -19.62 -16.12
N ARG A 279 -12.83 -18.80 -15.79
CA ARG A 279 -12.44 -17.66 -16.62
C ARG A 279 -12.07 -18.25 -17.96
N GLU A 280 -12.84 -17.89 -18.99
CA GLU A 280 -12.50 -18.28 -20.34
C GLU A 280 -11.07 -17.80 -20.61
N ALA A 281 -10.31 -18.59 -21.37
CA ALA A 281 -8.97 -18.20 -21.81
C ALA A 281 -8.98 -16.93 -22.68
N THR A 282 -10.15 -16.32 -22.89
CA THR A 282 -10.31 -15.07 -23.61
C THR A 282 -11.28 -14.12 -22.91
N TYR A 283 -11.04 -12.82 -23.05
CA TYR A 283 -11.99 -11.76 -22.69
C TYR A 283 -12.42 -10.98 -23.95
N GLY A 284 -13.54 -11.41 -24.54
CA GLY A 284 -13.84 -11.07 -25.93
C GLY A 284 -12.82 -11.74 -26.85
N ASP A 285 -12.14 -10.95 -27.68
CA ASP A 285 -11.10 -11.45 -28.60
C ASP A 285 -9.68 -11.44 -28.00
N GLU A 286 -9.53 -10.99 -26.74
CA GLU A 286 -8.22 -10.91 -26.07
C GLU A 286 -7.86 -12.22 -25.39
N LEU A 287 -6.65 -12.71 -25.59
CA LEU A 287 -6.11 -13.86 -24.86
C LEU A 287 -5.83 -13.51 -23.40
N VAL A 288 -6.31 -14.33 -22.48
CA VAL A 288 -6.02 -14.29 -21.04
C VAL A 288 -5.43 -15.66 -20.68
N PRO A 289 -4.10 -15.85 -20.81
CA PRO A 289 -3.49 -17.13 -20.53
C PRO A 289 -3.55 -17.43 -19.02
N PRO A 290 -3.76 -18.69 -18.62
CA PRO A 290 -3.58 -19.10 -17.24
C PRO A 290 -2.15 -18.82 -16.77
N ASP A 291 -1.99 -18.40 -15.52
CA ASP A 291 -0.69 -18.16 -14.91
C ASP A 291 -0.25 -19.40 -14.13
N ASP A 292 0.73 -20.15 -14.64
CA ASP A 292 1.24 -21.35 -13.98
C ASP A 292 2.44 -21.07 -13.07
N GLY A 293 2.73 -19.81 -12.73
CA GLY A 293 3.82 -19.43 -11.85
C GLY A 293 5.14 -19.21 -12.58
N PHE A 294 6.26 -19.59 -11.98
CA PHE A 294 7.59 -19.34 -12.55
C PHE A 294 8.22 -20.59 -13.19
N GLY A 295 8.76 -20.45 -14.41
CA GLY A 295 9.43 -21.49 -15.17
C GLY A 295 8.53 -22.12 -16.24
N THR A 296 9.10 -22.99 -17.09
CA THR A 296 8.36 -23.64 -18.19
C THR A 296 8.48 -25.18 -18.13
N PRO A 297 7.42 -25.92 -17.77
CA PRO A 297 6.17 -25.42 -17.19
C PRO A 297 6.40 -24.81 -15.79
N GLY A 298 5.51 -23.92 -15.38
CA GLY A 298 5.58 -23.28 -14.07
C GLY A 298 5.23 -24.24 -12.93
N ASP A 299 5.60 -23.90 -11.70
CA ASP A 299 5.37 -24.74 -10.52
C ASP A 299 3.99 -24.55 -9.86
N GLY A 300 3.20 -23.62 -10.37
CA GLY A 300 1.85 -23.26 -9.93
C GLY A 300 1.81 -22.52 -8.60
N THR A 301 2.95 -22.01 -8.10
CA THR A 301 3.03 -21.39 -6.78
C THR A 301 3.23 -19.88 -6.85
N PHE A 302 2.62 -19.17 -5.90
CA PHE A 302 2.66 -17.72 -5.81
C PHE A 302 3.11 -17.26 -4.42
N ASN A 303 3.92 -16.22 -4.41
CA ASN A 303 4.43 -15.55 -3.24
C ASN A 303 3.28 -15.03 -2.35
N THR A 304 3.45 -15.17 -1.04
CA THR A 304 2.51 -14.67 -0.03
C THR A 304 2.67 -13.16 0.15
N PRO A 305 1.68 -12.30 -0.17
CA PRO A 305 1.77 -10.87 0.10
C PRO A 305 1.51 -10.55 1.59
N PRO A 306 2.00 -9.40 2.10
CA PRO A 306 1.58 -8.90 3.40
C PRO A 306 0.11 -8.46 3.37
N LEU A 307 -0.57 -8.53 4.52
CA LEU A 307 -1.99 -8.19 4.66
C LEU A 307 -2.24 -6.91 5.47
N VAL A 308 -1.20 -6.33 6.07
CA VAL A 308 -1.34 -5.10 6.86
C VAL A 308 -1.84 -3.96 5.98
N GLU A 309 -1.29 -3.82 4.79
CA GLU A 309 -1.61 -2.75 3.83
C GLU A 309 -2.59 -3.19 2.72
N ALA A 310 -3.27 -4.33 2.88
CA ALA A 310 -3.95 -4.95 1.74
C ALA A 310 -5.41 -4.51 1.56
N ALA A 311 -6.06 -3.95 2.58
CA ALA A 311 -7.51 -3.74 2.54
C ALA A 311 -7.95 -2.61 1.59
N ASP A 312 -7.04 -1.72 1.21
CA ASP A 312 -7.21 -0.62 0.24
C ASP A 312 -6.56 -0.92 -1.13
N THR A 313 -6.04 -2.13 -1.37
CA THR A 313 -5.33 -2.49 -2.63
C THR A 313 -6.14 -3.43 -3.51
N ALA A 314 -7.46 -3.27 -3.55
CA ALA A 314 -8.30 -4.03 -4.47
C ALA A 314 -7.97 -3.65 -5.94
N PRO A 315 -8.17 -4.55 -6.91
CA PRO A 315 -8.62 -5.94 -6.77
C PRO A 315 -7.55 -6.89 -6.21
N PHE A 316 -7.99 -8.07 -5.76
CA PHE A 316 -7.17 -9.02 -5.01
C PHE A 316 -6.64 -10.17 -5.86
N PHE A 317 -5.57 -10.78 -5.36
CA PHE A 317 -4.75 -11.84 -5.98
C PHE A 317 -3.94 -11.37 -7.18
N HIS A 318 -3.01 -12.21 -7.65
CA HIS A 318 -2.09 -11.86 -8.74
C HIS A 318 -2.78 -11.52 -10.04
N ASN A 319 -3.99 -12.03 -10.27
CA ASN A 319 -4.75 -11.88 -11.51
C ASN A 319 -6.00 -10.97 -11.37
N HIS A 320 -6.12 -10.24 -10.25
CA HIS A 320 -7.22 -9.33 -9.97
C HIS A 320 -8.62 -9.97 -10.16
N VAL A 321 -8.78 -11.24 -9.77
CA VAL A 321 -10.02 -12.00 -10.00
C VAL A 321 -11.16 -11.63 -9.03
N ILE A 322 -10.85 -10.96 -7.92
CA ILE A 322 -11.83 -10.61 -6.89
C ILE A 322 -11.69 -9.14 -6.52
N ASP A 323 -12.80 -8.38 -6.56
CA ASP A 323 -12.78 -6.93 -6.34
C ASP A 323 -12.99 -6.51 -4.87
N THR A 324 -13.37 -7.43 -3.97
CA THR A 324 -13.75 -7.09 -2.59
C THR A 324 -12.96 -7.88 -1.57
N LEU A 325 -12.64 -7.25 -0.44
CA LEU A 325 -11.90 -7.89 0.65
C LEU A 325 -12.66 -9.09 1.22
N GLU A 326 -13.97 -8.96 1.40
CA GLU A 326 -14.84 -10.05 1.85
C GLU A 326 -14.84 -11.21 0.84
N GLY A 327 -14.81 -10.90 -0.47
CA GLY A 327 -14.64 -11.89 -1.52
C GLY A 327 -13.29 -12.61 -1.41
N ALA A 328 -12.21 -11.88 -1.14
CA ALA A 328 -10.86 -12.43 -1.02
C ALA A 328 -10.72 -13.32 0.22
N VAL A 329 -11.36 -12.95 1.33
CA VAL A 329 -11.45 -13.80 2.52
C VAL A 329 -12.35 -15.02 2.26
N ALA A 330 -13.48 -14.84 1.57
CA ALA A 330 -14.40 -15.92 1.23
C ALA A 330 -13.82 -16.92 0.22
N PHE A 331 -12.87 -16.51 -0.62
CA PHE A 331 -12.16 -17.39 -1.55
C PHE A 331 -11.57 -18.63 -0.86
N TYR A 332 -11.07 -18.49 0.36
CA TYR A 332 -10.49 -19.60 1.13
C TYR A 332 -11.53 -20.66 1.56
N ASN A 333 -12.83 -20.37 1.45
CA ASN A 333 -13.90 -21.36 1.62
C ASN A 333 -14.19 -22.18 0.36
N SER A 334 -13.66 -21.76 -0.79
CA SER A 334 -14.01 -22.33 -2.10
C SER A 334 -13.49 -23.76 -2.27
N GLU A 335 -14.08 -24.48 -3.22
CA GLU A 335 -13.54 -25.77 -3.66
C GLU A 335 -12.17 -25.61 -4.32
N ALA A 336 -11.93 -24.49 -5.03
CA ALA A 336 -10.66 -24.19 -5.66
C ALA A 336 -9.51 -24.16 -4.63
N PHE A 337 -9.69 -23.44 -3.52
CA PHE A 337 -8.72 -23.44 -2.42
C PHE A 337 -8.65 -24.80 -1.71
N ASN A 338 -9.80 -25.35 -1.29
CA ASN A 338 -9.79 -26.58 -0.49
C ASN A 338 -9.24 -27.80 -1.25
N ASN A 339 -9.32 -27.81 -2.59
CA ASN A 339 -8.71 -28.85 -3.44
C ASN A 339 -7.28 -28.50 -3.89
N SER A 340 -6.78 -27.29 -3.61
CA SER A 340 -5.42 -26.88 -3.97
C SER A 340 -4.37 -27.58 -3.10
N PRO A 341 -3.09 -27.62 -3.53
CA PRO A 341 -2.00 -28.12 -2.70
C PRO A 341 -1.93 -27.45 -1.32
N ALA A 342 -2.09 -26.12 -1.23
CA ALA A 342 -2.08 -25.42 0.05
C ALA A 342 -3.28 -25.79 0.93
N GLY A 343 -4.49 -25.87 0.36
CA GLY A 343 -5.69 -26.30 1.10
C GLY A 343 -5.57 -27.71 1.65
N GLN A 344 -5.01 -28.63 0.86
CA GLN A 344 -4.76 -30.02 1.27
C GLN A 344 -3.70 -30.12 2.37
N ILE A 345 -2.66 -29.27 2.34
CA ILE A 345 -1.67 -29.18 3.43
C ILE A 345 -2.36 -28.76 4.73
N LEU A 346 -3.24 -27.74 4.70
CA LEU A 346 -3.98 -27.30 5.88
C LEU A 346 -4.94 -28.39 6.38
N ALA A 347 -5.65 -29.06 5.47
CA ALA A 347 -6.57 -30.15 5.79
C ALA A 347 -5.84 -31.32 6.46
N SER A 348 -4.64 -31.69 5.98
CA SER A 348 -3.85 -32.78 6.55
C SER A 348 -3.41 -32.56 8.00
N ARG A 349 -3.39 -31.29 8.46
CA ARG A 349 -3.00 -30.88 9.81
C ARG A 349 -4.20 -30.59 10.70
N ASP A 350 -5.40 -30.57 10.13
CA ASP A 350 -6.63 -30.36 10.85
C ASP A 350 -7.21 -31.69 11.36
N PRO A 351 -7.59 -31.80 12.64
CA PRO A 351 -8.18 -33.04 13.18
C PRO A 351 -9.44 -33.53 12.45
N LYS A 352 -10.15 -32.65 11.75
CA LYS A 352 -11.37 -32.94 10.98
C LYS A 352 -11.10 -33.10 9.49
N GLY A 353 -9.85 -32.97 9.04
CA GLY A 353 -9.50 -33.07 7.61
C GLY A 353 -10.03 -31.92 6.77
N VAL A 354 -10.25 -30.75 7.38
CA VAL A 354 -10.82 -29.57 6.71
C VAL A 354 -9.73 -28.53 6.46
N GLY A 355 -9.72 -27.92 5.27
CA GLY A 355 -8.90 -26.74 4.97
C GLY A 355 -9.42 -25.51 5.71
N ILE A 356 -10.08 -24.59 5.01
CA ILE A 356 -10.73 -23.41 5.62
C ILE A 356 -12.23 -23.44 5.30
N GLN A 357 -13.06 -23.25 6.33
CA GLN A 357 -14.53 -23.24 6.24
C GLN A 357 -15.12 -22.22 7.23
N LEU A 358 -15.05 -20.95 6.85
CA LEU A 358 -15.65 -19.82 7.55
C LEU A 358 -17.11 -19.65 7.12
N ASN A 359 -18.00 -19.37 8.08
CA ASN A 359 -19.34 -18.87 7.75
C ASN A 359 -19.30 -17.37 7.42
N GLY A 360 -20.39 -16.82 6.88
CA GLY A 360 -20.46 -15.41 6.46
C GLY A 360 -20.10 -14.40 7.56
N ASN A 361 -20.52 -14.64 8.81
CA ASN A 361 -20.16 -13.75 9.93
C ASN A 361 -18.66 -13.81 10.26
N GLN A 362 -18.02 -14.96 10.07
CA GLN A 362 -16.59 -15.11 10.27
C GLN A 362 -15.79 -14.42 9.16
N VAL A 363 -16.26 -14.50 7.90
CA VAL A 363 -15.67 -13.76 6.77
C VAL A 363 -15.71 -12.25 7.04
N VAL A 364 -16.88 -11.72 7.43
CA VAL A 364 -17.03 -10.30 7.80
C VAL A 364 -16.13 -9.92 8.97
N ALA A 365 -16.03 -10.78 9.99
CA ALA A 365 -15.17 -10.50 11.15
C ALA A 365 -13.69 -10.40 10.75
N VAL A 366 -13.17 -11.35 9.97
CA VAL A 366 -11.78 -11.33 9.49
C VAL A 366 -11.53 -10.11 8.59
N SER A 367 -12.47 -9.79 7.70
CA SER A 367 -12.37 -8.60 6.83
C SER A 367 -12.32 -7.31 7.65
N ALA A 368 -13.17 -7.19 8.68
CA ALA A 368 -13.13 -6.06 9.61
C ALA A 368 -11.81 -5.96 10.39
N PHE A 369 -11.19 -7.09 10.74
CA PHE A 369 -9.85 -7.10 11.34
C PHE A 369 -8.80 -6.54 10.38
N LEU A 370 -8.80 -6.99 9.12
CA LEU A 370 -7.88 -6.52 8.09
C LEU A 370 -8.05 -5.01 7.80
N ARG A 371 -9.30 -4.53 7.69
CA ARG A 371 -9.61 -3.09 7.55
C ARG A 371 -9.06 -2.25 8.70
N VAL A 372 -9.19 -2.72 9.94
CA VAL A 372 -8.70 -2.00 11.13
C VAL A 372 -7.17 -1.95 11.17
N ILE A 373 -6.46 -3.02 10.83
CA ILE A 373 -4.98 -2.99 10.83
C ILE A 373 -4.42 -2.14 9.68
N ASN A 374 -5.11 -2.10 8.53
CA ASN A 374 -4.76 -1.23 7.41
C ASN A 374 -4.95 0.24 7.76
N ALA A 375 -6.12 0.62 8.30
CA ALA A 375 -6.35 1.98 8.77
C ALA A 375 -5.34 2.42 9.86
N LEU A 376 -4.93 1.51 10.75
CA LEU A 376 -3.87 1.79 11.74
C LEU A 376 -2.52 2.09 11.08
N GLU A 377 -2.19 1.39 9.98
CA GLU A 377 -0.96 1.60 9.23
C GLU A 377 -1.02 2.88 8.39
N ASN A 378 -2.12 3.16 7.69
CA ASN A 378 -2.31 4.43 6.98
C ASN A 378 -2.19 5.63 7.94
N ILE A 379 -2.79 5.55 9.14
CA ILE A 379 -2.66 6.59 10.17
C ILE A 379 -1.20 6.76 10.61
N ARG A 380 -0.49 5.66 10.85
CA ARG A 380 0.92 5.69 11.26
C ARG A 380 1.76 6.38 10.19
N LEU A 381 1.58 6.00 8.93
CA LEU A 381 2.30 6.58 7.80
C LEU A 381 1.95 8.05 7.60
N SER A 382 0.66 8.41 7.66
CA SER A 382 0.20 9.82 7.60
C SER A 382 0.88 10.71 8.64
N ILE A 383 0.98 10.25 9.89
CA ILE A 383 1.69 10.99 10.95
C ILE A 383 3.17 11.16 10.59
N GLU A 384 3.85 10.10 10.15
CA GLU A 384 5.26 10.15 9.76
C GLU A 384 5.51 11.15 8.61
N LEU A 385 4.63 11.15 7.61
CA LEU A 385 4.69 12.07 6.47
C LEU A 385 4.52 13.54 6.89
N ILE A 386 3.52 13.82 7.73
CA ILE A 386 3.28 15.16 8.27
C ILE A 386 4.47 15.61 9.13
N GLU A 387 5.02 14.73 9.97
CA GLU A 387 6.20 15.04 10.78
C GLU A 387 7.46 15.25 9.92
N GLY A 388 7.61 14.54 8.81
CA GLY A 388 8.63 14.79 7.79
C GLY A 388 8.46 16.17 7.13
N ALA A 389 7.23 16.56 6.76
CA ALA A 389 6.93 17.90 6.25
C ALA A 389 7.22 19.01 7.29
N MET A 390 7.09 18.68 8.57
CA MET A 390 7.45 19.53 9.70
C MET A 390 8.96 19.54 10.04
N GLY A 391 9.79 18.80 9.30
CA GLY A 391 11.23 18.70 9.54
C GLY A 391 11.60 17.99 10.85
N ARG A 392 10.68 17.24 11.45
CA ARG A 392 10.91 16.44 12.66
C ARG A 392 11.52 15.07 12.34
N HIS A 393 11.20 14.54 11.16
CA HIS A 393 11.70 13.29 10.61
C HIS A 393 12.22 13.49 9.19
N PHE A 394 12.84 12.45 8.63
CA PHE A 394 13.25 12.43 7.23
C PHE A 394 12.01 12.49 6.32
N ALA A 395 12.09 13.27 5.24
CA ALA A 395 10.97 13.47 4.31
C ALA A 395 11.10 12.51 3.13
N ILE A 396 10.53 11.31 3.26
CA ILE A 396 10.71 10.21 2.30
C ILE A 396 10.13 10.49 0.90
N PHE A 397 9.10 11.34 0.77
CA PHE A 397 8.53 11.75 -0.53
C PHE A 397 9.02 13.12 -1.01
N GLY A 398 10.15 13.63 -0.48
CA GLY A 398 10.73 14.87 -1.00
C GLY A 398 10.23 16.12 -0.28
N ASP A 399 9.47 16.97 -0.97
CA ASP A 399 9.15 18.30 -0.46
C ASP A 399 7.89 18.37 0.42
N PHE A 400 7.65 19.55 0.97
CA PHE A 400 6.56 19.82 1.90
C PHE A 400 5.17 19.50 1.34
N ASP A 401 4.89 19.84 0.08
CA ASP A 401 3.57 19.61 -0.50
C ASP A 401 3.40 18.13 -0.85
N GLU A 402 4.44 17.48 -1.38
CA GLU A 402 4.38 16.07 -1.76
C GLU A 402 4.10 15.19 -0.53
N GLN A 403 4.80 15.41 0.59
CA GLN A 403 4.56 14.71 1.86
C GLN A 403 3.11 14.86 2.35
N LEU A 404 2.56 16.08 2.35
CA LEU A 404 1.20 16.34 2.82
C LEU A 404 0.15 15.79 1.85
N ARG A 405 0.44 15.78 0.56
CA ARG A 405 -0.44 15.20 -0.46
C ARG A 405 -0.54 13.69 -0.29
N ILE A 406 0.59 12.98 -0.13
CA ILE A 406 0.58 11.54 0.14
C ILE A 406 -0.09 11.24 1.47
N ALA A 407 0.15 12.03 2.52
CA ALA A 407 -0.56 11.86 3.80
C ALA A 407 -2.08 11.96 3.64
N ASN A 408 -2.58 12.82 2.75
CA ASN A 408 -4.03 12.92 2.51
C ASN A 408 -4.60 11.72 1.75
N PHE A 409 -3.86 11.11 0.82
CA PHE A 409 -4.28 9.86 0.18
C PHE A 409 -4.39 8.73 1.21
N GLU A 410 -3.39 8.57 2.07
CA GLU A 410 -3.43 7.58 3.16
C GLU A 410 -4.63 7.79 4.11
N ILE A 411 -4.98 9.05 4.40
CA ILE A 411 -6.16 9.38 5.22
C ILE A 411 -7.47 9.03 4.49
N GLU A 412 -7.56 9.30 3.19
CA GLU A 412 -8.70 8.92 2.36
C GLU A 412 -8.85 7.39 2.31
N ASP A 413 -7.76 6.65 2.16
CA ASP A 413 -7.75 5.17 2.17
C ASP A 413 -8.24 4.64 3.52
N ALA A 414 -7.73 5.18 4.63
CA ALA A 414 -8.19 4.81 5.98
C ALA A 414 -9.69 5.08 6.17
N VAL A 415 -10.20 6.21 5.65
CA VAL A 415 -11.63 6.54 5.69
C VAL A 415 -12.43 5.55 4.87
N MET A 416 -11.99 5.25 3.64
CA MET A 416 -12.63 4.31 2.73
C MET A 416 -12.77 2.93 3.38
N VAL A 417 -11.65 2.34 3.84
CA VAL A 417 -11.66 0.96 4.34
C VAL A 417 -12.48 0.78 5.61
N LEU A 418 -12.57 1.82 6.47
CA LEU A 418 -13.42 1.80 7.66
C LEU A 418 -14.91 2.00 7.30
N ALA A 419 -15.20 2.95 6.40
CA ALA A 419 -16.57 3.31 6.02
C ALA A 419 -17.29 2.20 5.25
N GLU A 420 -16.59 1.43 4.41
CA GLU A 420 -17.16 0.31 3.66
C GLU A 420 -17.81 -0.77 4.54
N SER A 421 -17.46 -0.83 5.82
CA SER A 421 -17.98 -1.80 6.79
C SER A 421 -18.58 -1.14 8.04
N ASP A 422 -18.91 0.15 7.99
CA ASP A 422 -19.46 0.93 9.12
C ASP A 422 -18.62 0.80 10.41
N LEU A 423 -17.30 0.73 10.27
CA LEU A 423 -16.37 0.53 11.38
C LEU A 423 -15.94 1.88 11.95
N HIS A 424 -15.93 2.01 13.28
CA HIS A 424 -15.32 3.14 13.98
C HIS A 424 -15.72 4.53 13.44
N PRO A 425 -17.02 4.89 13.46
CA PRO A 425 -17.49 6.17 12.89
C PRO A 425 -16.87 7.41 13.53
N GLN A 426 -16.38 7.30 14.77
CA GLN A 426 -15.62 8.39 15.39
C GLN A 426 -14.22 8.53 14.77
N ALA A 427 -13.49 7.42 14.58
CA ALA A 427 -12.22 7.44 13.86
C ALA A 427 -12.37 8.03 12.45
N VAL A 428 -13.45 7.68 11.73
CA VAL A 428 -13.77 8.27 10.42
C VAL A 428 -13.99 9.79 10.51
N ALA A 429 -14.67 10.27 11.55
CA ALA A 429 -14.86 11.71 11.74
C ALA A 429 -13.54 12.45 12.01
N ASP A 430 -12.69 11.87 12.85
CA ASP A 430 -11.38 12.44 13.20
C ASP A 430 -10.42 12.43 11.99
N LEU A 431 -10.41 11.34 11.21
CA LEU A 431 -9.67 11.25 9.94
C LEU A 431 -10.11 12.33 8.94
N ASN A 432 -11.41 12.54 8.77
CA ASN A 432 -11.93 13.62 7.93
C ASN A 432 -11.53 15.01 8.46
N SER A 433 -11.46 15.20 9.78
CA SER A 433 -10.95 16.44 10.39
C SER A 433 -9.48 16.66 10.01
N ALA A 434 -8.64 15.63 10.17
CA ALA A 434 -7.21 15.66 9.82
C ALA A 434 -6.99 16.03 8.34
N TYR A 435 -7.72 15.38 7.43
CA TYR A 435 -7.67 15.65 5.99
C TYR A 435 -7.93 17.14 5.69
N ASN A 436 -9.01 17.67 6.25
CA ASN A 436 -9.41 19.06 6.02
C ASN A 436 -8.41 20.07 6.60
N LEU A 437 -7.73 19.73 7.70
CA LEU A 437 -6.65 20.55 8.25
C LEU A 437 -5.43 20.56 7.33
N ILE A 438 -5.06 19.42 6.75
CA ILE A 438 -3.95 19.31 5.81
C ILE A 438 -4.24 20.08 4.52
N GLU A 439 -5.45 19.98 3.96
CA GLU A 439 -5.84 20.75 2.78
C GLU A 439 -5.75 22.27 3.01
N GLN A 440 -6.14 22.74 4.21
CA GLN A 440 -5.97 24.15 4.60
C GLN A 440 -4.48 24.55 4.66
N VAL A 441 -3.61 23.68 5.16
CA VAL A 441 -2.16 23.92 5.21
C VAL A 441 -1.57 23.99 3.81
N ARG A 442 -1.94 23.06 2.93
CA ARG A 442 -1.48 23.01 1.53
C ARG A 442 -1.93 24.24 0.74
N GLY A 443 -3.17 24.71 0.98
CA GLY A 443 -3.68 25.95 0.39
C GLY A 443 -3.08 27.23 0.97
N ASN A 444 -2.50 27.20 2.17
CA ASN A 444 -1.91 28.36 2.81
C ASN A 444 -0.82 28.00 3.83
N ALA A 445 0.44 28.23 3.45
CA ALA A 445 1.61 27.97 4.31
C ALA A 445 1.62 28.76 5.63
N ALA A 446 0.82 29.83 5.80
CA ALA A 446 0.68 30.52 7.09
C ALA A 446 -0.08 29.66 8.14
N LEU A 447 -0.84 28.67 7.69
CA LEU A 447 -1.61 27.75 8.52
C LEU A 447 -0.82 26.52 8.95
N LYS A 448 0.50 26.51 8.73
CA LYS A 448 1.43 25.46 9.16
C LYS A 448 1.23 24.94 10.59
N HIS A 449 0.71 25.75 11.51
CA HIS A 449 0.34 25.33 12.86
C HIS A 449 -0.68 24.18 12.91
N LEU A 450 -1.62 24.13 11.94
CA LEU A 450 -2.68 23.13 11.87
C LEU A 450 -2.16 21.71 11.64
N MET A 451 -0.91 21.52 11.22
CA MET A 451 -0.32 20.17 11.13
C MET A 451 -0.20 19.50 12.50
N VAL A 452 -0.03 20.27 13.58
CA VAL A 452 -0.06 19.72 14.95
C VAL A 452 -1.45 19.26 15.31
N ASP A 453 -2.48 20.00 14.89
CA ASP A 453 -3.88 19.66 15.12
C ASP A 453 -4.26 18.41 14.30
N ALA A 454 -3.83 18.33 13.03
CA ALA A 454 -4.04 17.16 12.18
C ALA A 454 -3.42 15.89 12.77
N ILE A 455 -2.19 15.96 13.32
CA ILE A 455 -1.58 14.83 14.06
C ILE A 455 -2.41 14.48 15.31
N GLY A 456 -3.00 15.47 15.98
CA GLY A 456 -3.91 15.25 17.10
C GLY A 456 -5.11 14.40 16.69
N GLU A 457 -5.80 14.81 15.64
CA GLU A 457 -6.96 14.10 15.07
C GLU A 457 -6.59 12.67 14.63
N LEU A 458 -5.43 12.49 13.98
CA LEU A 458 -4.92 11.16 13.60
C LEU A 458 -4.67 10.25 14.82
N ARG A 459 -4.20 10.83 15.94
CA ARG A 459 -4.00 10.07 17.18
C ARG A 459 -5.32 9.72 17.85
N ASP A 460 -6.30 10.62 17.82
CA ASP A 460 -7.64 10.38 18.34
C ASP A 460 -8.33 9.26 17.53
N ALA A 461 -8.21 9.29 16.20
CA ALA A 461 -8.68 8.22 15.32
C ALA A 461 -8.02 6.87 15.67
N ARG A 462 -6.68 6.84 15.79
CA ARG A 462 -5.92 5.64 16.19
C ARG A 462 -6.41 5.11 17.53
N ASP A 463 -6.61 5.99 18.50
CA ASP A 463 -7.04 5.60 19.85
C ASP A 463 -8.47 5.05 19.84
N ASP A 464 -9.34 5.44 18.90
CA ASP A 464 -10.65 4.81 18.70
C ASP A 464 -10.56 3.40 18.07
N LEU A 465 -9.54 3.13 17.25
CA LEU A 465 -9.28 1.81 16.65
C LEU A 465 -8.65 0.82 17.63
N ALA A 466 -7.67 1.26 18.43
CA ALA A 466 -6.92 0.38 19.34
C ALA A 466 -6.47 1.10 20.61
N ARG A 467 -6.35 0.38 21.73
CA ARG A 467 -5.84 0.95 22.97
C ARG A 467 -4.34 1.22 22.86
N SER A 468 -3.88 2.34 23.42
CA SER A 468 -2.45 2.60 23.61
C SER A 468 -1.86 1.57 24.59
N TYR A 469 -0.63 1.11 24.33
CA TYR A 469 0.10 0.17 25.18
C TYR A 469 0.70 0.83 26.42
#